data_AF-A0AAW8QB87-F1
#
_entry.id   AF-A0AAW8QB87-F1
#
_cell.length_a   1.000
_cell.length_b   1.000
_cell.length_c   1.000
_cell.angle_alpha   90.00
_cell.angle_beta   90.00
_cell.angle_gamma   90.00
#
_symmetry.space_group_name_H-M   'P 1'
#
loop_
_entity.id
_entity.type
_entity.pdbx_description
1 polymer ?
#
loop_
_entity_poly.entity_id
_entity_poly.type
_entity_poly.pdbx_seq_one_letter_code
_entity_poly.pdbx_strand_id
1 'polypeptide(L)' 'MSYSSMNEDELYDELYKLRDSWNIQNHLASDYNEGLRYNQIRNLLKSKFNATAEIILNQNKDEGTTPYEVKIG' A
#
# COMPACT_ATOMS: atom_id res chain seq x y z
N MET A 1 -10.90 8.49 9.34
CA MET A 1 -9.59 8.64 10.03
C MET A 1 -8.68 9.49 9.17
N SER A 2 -7.89 10.39 9.74
CA SER A 2 -6.92 11.21 9.00
C SER A 2 -5.54 10.58 9.14
N TYR A 3 -4.91 10.21 8.03
CA TYR A 3 -3.54 9.64 8.02
C TYR A 3 -2.48 10.66 8.47
N SER A 4 -2.80 11.96 8.45
CA SER A 4 -1.85 13.03 8.72
C SER A 4 -1.32 13.07 10.16
N SER A 5 -1.91 12.34 11.11
CA SER A 5 -1.42 12.24 12.49
C SER A 5 -0.62 10.96 12.77
N MET A 6 -0.55 10.03 11.81
CA MET A 6 0.15 8.75 11.98
C MET A 6 1.67 8.93 11.91
N ASN A 7 2.38 8.07 12.65
CA ASN A 7 3.83 7.90 12.58
C ASN A 7 4.24 7.00 11.40
N GLU A 8 5.53 6.79 11.21
CA GLU A 8 6.08 6.00 10.10
C GLU A 8 5.60 4.54 10.10
N ASP A 9 5.69 3.85 11.25
CA ASP A 9 5.26 2.45 11.39
C ASP A 9 3.76 2.29 11.14
N GLU A 10 2.93 3.20 11.66
CA GLU A 10 1.49 3.20 11.43
C GLU A 10 1.14 3.38 9.94
N LEU A 11 1.90 4.19 9.22
CA LEU A 11 1.72 4.37 7.78
C LEU A 11 2.12 3.12 7.00
N TYR A 12 3.19 2.42 7.41
CA TYR A 12 3.56 1.14 6.85
C TYR A 12 2.50 0.06 7.11
N ASP A 13 1.96 0.00 8.33
CA ASP A 13 0.87 -0.92 8.68
C ASP A 13 -0.38 -0.68 7.81
N GLU A 14 -0.77 0.57 7.59
CA GLU A 14 -1.88 0.90 6.68
C GLU A 14 -1.58 0.51 5.23
N LEU A 15 -0.35 0.65 4.79
CA LEU A 15 0.08 0.21 3.46
C LEU A 15 0.00 -1.31 3.31
N TYR A 16 0.40 -2.07 4.34
CA TYR A 16 0.27 -3.53 4.36
C TYR A 16 -1.19 -3.98 4.37
N LYS A 17 -2.08 -3.30 5.11
CA LYS A 17 -3.52 -3.57 5.08
C LYS A 17 -4.14 -3.34 3.70
N LEU A 18 -3.73 -2.29 2.99
CA LEU A 18 -4.14 -2.06 1.60
C LEU A 18 -3.68 -3.22 0.70
N ARG A 19 -2.39 -3.58 0.77
CA ARG A 19 -1.84 -4.73 0.02
C ARG A 19 -2.64 -6.01 0.28
N ASP A 20 -2.92 -6.33 1.53
CA ASP A 20 -3.68 -7.53 1.90
C ASP A 20 -5.11 -7.49 1.37
N SER A 21 -5.75 -6.33 1.43
CA SER A 21 -7.09 -6.14 0.87
C SER A 21 -7.10 -6.38 -0.64
N TRP A 22 -6.10 -5.87 -1.37
CA TRP A 22 -5.96 -6.08 -2.81
C TRP A 22 -5.62 -7.54 -3.15
N ASN A 23 -4.88 -8.23 -2.29
CA ASN A 23 -4.62 -9.66 -2.44
C ASN A 23 -5.88 -10.51 -2.23
N ILE A 24 -6.79 -10.11 -1.33
CA ILE A 24 -8.07 -10.79 -1.11
C ILE A 24 -9.07 -10.44 -2.22
N GLN A 25 -9.10 -9.16 -2.63
CA GLN A 25 -10.03 -8.62 -3.63
C GLN A 25 -9.26 -7.77 -4.65
N ASN A 26 -8.78 -8.42 -5.71
CA ASN A 26 -7.91 -7.80 -6.72
C ASN A 26 -8.51 -6.51 -7.35
N HIS A 27 -9.83 -6.48 -7.56
CA HIS A 27 -10.50 -5.29 -8.12
C HIS A 27 -10.32 -4.01 -7.28
N LEU A 28 -10.03 -4.12 -5.98
CA LEU A 28 -9.74 -2.97 -5.12
C LEU A 28 -8.47 -2.22 -5.53
N ALA A 29 -7.49 -2.89 -6.15
CA ALA A 29 -6.29 -2.23 -6.66
C ALA A 29 -6.59 -1.21 -7.77
N SER A 30 -7.74 -1.32 -8.43
CA SER A 30 -8.24 -0.38 -9.43
C SER A 30 -9.36 0.53 -8.91
N ASP A 31 -9.75 0.39 -7.64
CA ASP A 31 -10.78 1.23 -7.03
C ASP A 31 -10.24 2.65 -6.78
N TYR A 32 -11.06 3.64 -7.10
CA TYR A 32 -10.67 5.05 -7.00
C TYR A 32 -10.35 5.46 -5.55
N ASN A 33 -11.16 5.03 -4.58
CA ASN A 33 -10.97 5.41 -3.17
C ASN A 33 -9.74 4.71 -2.59
N GLU A 34 -9.50 3.46 -2.96
CA GLU A 34 -8.29 2.73 -2.59
C GLU A 34 -7.04 3.41 -3.16
N GLY A 35 -7.09 3.86 -4.41
CA GLY A 35 -6.03 4.66 -5.03
C GLY A 35 -5.76 5.97 -4.28
N LEU A 36 -6.80 6.68 -3.83
CA LEU A 36 -6.64 7.88 -3.00
C LEU A 36 -5.97 7.57 -1.66
N ARG A 37 -6.40 6.50 -0.98
CA ARG A 37 -5.82 6.07 0.31
C ARG A 37 -4.34 5.72 0.15
N TYR A 38 -4.00 4.90 -0.85
CA TYR A 38 -2.63 4.52 -1.16
C TYR A 38 -1.74 5.75 -1.42
N ASN A 39 -2.19 6.67 -2.28
CA ASN A 39 -1.44 7.88 -2.59
C ASN A 39 -1.24 8.77 -1.38
N GLN A 40 -2.24 8.90 -0.51
CA GLN A 40 -2.12 9.69 0.71
C GLN A 40 -1.06 9.11 1.66
N ILE A 41 -1.08 7.80 1.89
CA ILE A 41 -0.10 7.11 2.76
C ILE A 41 1.31 7.25 2.18
N ARG A 42 1.49 6.96 0.88
CA ARG A 42 2.78 7.08 0.19
C ARG A 42 3.35 8.50 0.23
N ASN A 43 2.50 9.51 0.03
CA ASN A 43 2.91 10.90 0.10
C ASN A 43 3.32 11.31 1.51
N LEU A 44 2.67 10.78 2.56
CA LEU A 44 3.04 11.05 3.94
C LEU A 44 4.39 10.39 4.30
N LEU A 45 4.59 9.11 3.92
CA LEU A 45 5.87 8.42 4.07
C LEU A 45 7.01 9.21 3.42
N LYS A 46 6.82 9.64 2.17
CA LYS A 46 7.84 10.40 1.44
C LYS A 46 8.08 11.79 2.03
N SER A 47 7.02 12.54 2.32
CA SER A 47 7.15 13.96 2.71
C SER A 47 7.59 14.16 4.16
N LYS A 48 7.21 13.26 5.08
CA LYS A 48 7.52 13.39 6.51
C LYS A 48 8.74 12.59 6.94
N PHE A 49 8.94 11.41 6.35
CA PHE A 49 9.95 10.45 6.78
C PHE A 49 11.02 10.19 5.72
N ASN A 50 10.91 10.81 4.54
CA ASN A 50 11.79 10.56 3.39
C ASN A 50 11.83 9.08 2.97
N ALA A 51 10.79 8.32 3.33
CA ALA A 51 10.67 6.91 3.04
C ALA A 51 9.94 6.68 1.72
N THR A 52 10.43 5.76 0.88
CA THR A 52 9.74 5.37 -0.35
C THR A 52 9.13 3.99 -0.18
N ALA A 53 7.82 3.89 -0.41
CA ALA A 53 7.10 2.62 -0.39
C ALA A 53 6.10 2.54 -1.53
N GLU A 54 6.00 1.38 -2.17
CA GLU A 54 5.09 1.13 -3.28
C GLU A 54 4.45 -0.26 -3.19
N ILE A 55 3.19 -0.37 -3.60
CA ILE A 55 2.55 -1.68 -3.81
C ILE A 55 2.75 -2.07 -5.28
N ILE A 56 3.44 -3.18 -5.53
CA ILE A 56 3.74 -3.70 -6.86
C ILE A 56 2.94 -4.97 -7.15
N LEU A 57 2.46 -5.12 -8.38
CA LEU A 57 1.85 -6.35 -8.88
C LEU A 57 2.94 -7.26 -9.44
N ASN A 58 3.12 -8.43 -8.83
CA ASN A 58 3.99 -9.48 -9.32
C ASN A 58 3.21 -10.43 -10.23
N GLN A 59 3.30 -10.20 -11.54
CA GLN A 59 2.60 -10.99 -12.55
C GLN A 59 3.17 -12.42 -12.73
N ASN A 60 4.36 -12.69 -12.20
CA ASN A 60 5.12 -13.92 -12.46
C ASN A 60 5.10 -14.95 -11.31
N LYS A 61 4.19 -14.84 -10.34
CA LYS A 61 4.19 -15.80 -9.22
C LYS A 61 3.28 -17.02 -9.46
N ASP A 62 3.72 -18.16 -8.91
CA ASP A 62 2.99 -19.43 -8.89
C ASP A 62 1.58 -19.31 -8.27
N GLU A 63 0.68 -20.17 -8.73
CA GLU A 63 -0.65 -20.36 -8.14
C GLU A 63 -0.53 -20.62 -6.62
N GLY A 64 -1.18 -19.79 -5.81
CA GLY A 64 -1.17 -19.89 -4.34
C GLY A 64 -0.36 -18.82 -3.61
N THR A 65 0.21 -17.84 -4.32
CA THR A 65 0.93 -16.71 -3.72
C THR A 65 0.17 -15.38 -3.87
N THR A 66 0.45 -14.43 -2.98
CA THR A 66 -0.16 -13.09 -3.03
C THR A 66 0.42 -12.26 -4.19
N PRO A 67 -0.42 -11.78 -5.13
CA PRO A 67 0.02 -11.04 -6.31
C PRO A 67 0.60 -9.64 -6.00
N TYR A 68 0.17 -9.00 -4.92
CA TYR A 68 0.62 -7.67 -4.51
C TYR A 68 1.64 -7.73 -3.37
N GLU A 69 2.71 -6.96 -3.48
CA GLU A 69 3.75 -6.82 -2.46
C GLU A 69 4.07 -5.35 -2.18
N VAL A 70 4.43 -5.05 -0.94
CA VAL A 70 4.99 -3.74 -0.57
C VAL A 70 6.50 -3.78 -0.78
N LYS A 71 7.00 -2.88 -1.62
CA LYS A 71 8.43 -2.64 -1.81
C LYS A 71 8.81 -1.35 -1.09
N ILE A 72 9.81 -1.46 -0.21
CA ILE A 72 10.40 -0.33 0.52
C ILE A 72 11.76 -0.01 -0.13
N GLY A 73 12.09 1.28 -0.30
CA GLY A 73 13.32 1.75 -0.94
C GLY A 73 13.89 3.00 -0.31
#